data_AF-A0A433VUI3-F1
#
_entry.id   AF-A0A433VUI3-F1
#
_cell.length_a   1.000
_cell.length_b   1.000
_cell.length_c   1.000
_cell.angle_alpha   90.00
_cell.angle_beta   90.00
_cell.angle_gamma   90.00
#
_symmetry.space_group_name_H-M   'P 1'
#
loop_
_entity.id
_entity.type
_entity.pdbx_description
1 polymer ?
#
loop_
_entity_poly.entity_id
_entity_poly.type
_entity_poly.pdbx_seq_one_letter_code
_entity_poly.pdbx_strand_id
1 'polypeptide(L)'
;MTTFKVLSKLLLGRDVVHVDGRRGKVFLINPIGLQIGLELTTKKINNFKCQDNSTRELYSTKYLNKIYPPLLHEAAKILGTVLLETTR
;
A
#
# COMPACT_ATOMS: atom_id res chain seq x y z
N MET A 1 17.51 -6.51 10.41
CA MET A 1 16.48 -7.38 9.78
C MET A 1 15.15 -7.49 10.56
N THR A 2 15.08 -7.16 11.87
CA THR A 2 13.85 -7.28 12.70
C THR A 2 12.78 -6.21 12.40
N THR A 3 13.19 -4.97 12.16
CA THR A 3 12.27 -3.83 11.93
C THR A 3 11.40 -4.00 10.68
N PHE A 4 11.97 -4.53 9.59
CA PHE A 4 11.26 -4.79 8.33
C PHE A 4 10.09 -5.77 8.50
N LYS A 5 10.34 -6.87 9.21
CA LYS A 5 9.36 -7.95 9.42
C LYS A 5 8.20 -7.49 10.30
N VAL A 6 8.48 -6.59 11.25
CA VAL A 6 7.48 -5.97 12.13
C VAL A 6 6.65 -4.95 11.36
N LEU A 7 7.28 -4.05 10.59
CA LEU A 7 6.57 -3.05 9.77
C LEU A 7 5.65 -3.70 8.74
N SER A 8 6.15 -4.71 8.01
CA SER A 8 5.36 -5.39 6.99
C SER A 8 4.11 -6.04 7.58
N LYS A 9 4.25 -6.67 8.76
CA LYS A 9 3.10 -7.24 9.48
C LYS A 9 2.10 -6.19 9.97
N LEU A 10 2.56 -5.01 10.37
CA LEU A 10 1.70 -3.93 10.87
C LEU A 10 0.86 -3.25 9.78
N LEU A 11 1.37 -3.26 8.55
CA LEU A 11 0.80 -2.54 7.43
C LEU A 11 -0.05 -3.43 6.51
N LEU A 12 0.26 -4.73 6.39
CA LEU A 12 -0.57 -5.66 5.62
C LEU A 12 -1.99 -5.73 6.19
N GLY A 13 -2.97 -5.72 5.31
CA GLY A 13 -4.40 -5.73 5.64
C GLY A 13 -4.94 -4.38 6.13
N ARG A 14 -4.10 -3.34 6.27
CA ARG A 14 -4.57 -2.01 6.69
C ARG A 14 -5.46 -1.38 5.64
N ASP A 15 -6.53 -0.76 6.10
CA ASP A 15 -7.42 0.04 5.28
C ASP A 15 -6.73 1.32 4.81
N VAL A 16 -6.99 1.65 3.55
CA VAL A 16 -6.46 2.83 2.87
C VAL A 16 -7.52 3.54 2.06
N VAL A 17 -7.28 4.81 1.81
CA VAL A 17 -8.04 5.64 0.86
C VAL A 17 -7.07 6.23 -0.14
N HIS A 18 -7.27 5.92 -1.41
CA HIS A 18 -6.53 6.53 -2.50
C HIS A 18 -7.13 7.91 -2.83
N VAL A 19 -6.31 8.83 -3.34
CA VAL A 19 -6.68 10.24 -3.61
C VAL A 19 -7.86 10.39 -4.58
N ASP A 20 -8.13 9.39 -5.42
CA ASP A 20 -9.30 9.35 -6.32
C ASP A 20 -10.61 8.92 -5.61
N GLY A 21 -10.56 8.77 -4.28
CA GLY A 21 -11.67 8.41 -3.42
C GLY A 21 -11.91 6.90 -3.27
N ARG A 22 -11.11 6.05 -3.93
CA ARG A 22 -11.25 4.60 -3.80
C ARG A 22 -10.71 4.14 -2.44
N ARG A 23 -11.46 3.26 -1.77
CA ARG A 23 -11.03 2.64 -0.51
C ARG A 23 -10.42 1.28 -0.80
N GLY A 24 -9.60 0.75 0.09
CA GLY A 24 -9.03 -0.57 -0.13
C GLY A 24 -8.14 -1.01 1.01
N LYS A 25 -7.34 -2.04 0.75
CA LYS A 25 -6.40 -2.60 1.74
C LYS A 25 -5.02 -2.84 1.17
N VAL A 26 -4.01 -2.75 2.01
CA VAL A 26 -2.64 -3.12 1.64
C VAL A 26 -2.53 -4.64 1.58
N PHE A 27 -2.16 -5.22 0.43
CA PHE A 27 -1.97 -6.66 0.29
C PHE A 27 -0.50 -7.07 0.10
N LEU A 28 0.37 -6.12 -0.26
CA LEU A 28 1.78 -6.38 -0.52
C LEU A 28 2.65 -5.22 -0.07
N ILE A 29 3.81 -5.53 0.49
CA ILE A 29 4.89 -4.59 0.75
C ILE A 29 6.16 -5.23 0.22
N ASN A 30 6.68 -4.68 -0.87
CA ASN A 30 7.90 -5.12 -1.51
C ASN A 30 9.03 -4.13 -1.17
N PRO A 31 9.91 -4.46 -0.20
CA PRO A 31 10.99 -3.58 0.21
C PRO A 31 12.07 -3.43 -0.86
N ILE A 32 12.38 -4.50 -1.60
CA ILE A 32 13.45 -4.52 -2.60
C ILE A 32 13.06 -3.65 -3.79
N GLY A 33 11.82 -3.82 -4.26
CA GLY A 33 11.28 -3.02 -5.37
C GLY A 33 10.77 -1.64 -4.95
N LEU A 34 10.79 -1.31 -3.65
CA LEU A 34 10.19 -0.10 -3.08
C LEU A 34 8.75 0.11 -3.59
N GLN A 35 7.93 -0.92 -3.41
CA GLN A 35 6.55 -0.97 -3.91
C GLN A 35 5.57 -1.40 -2.81
N ILE A 36 4.35 -0.88 -2.89
CA ILE A 36 3.19 -1.31 -2.10
C ILE A 36 2.09 -1.76 -3.04
N GLY A 37 1.45 -2.89 -2.72
CA GLY A 37 0.26 -3.35 -3.42
C GLY A 37 -1.00 -3.02 -2.64
N LEU A 38 -1.97 -2.43 -3.33
CA LEU A 38 -3.30 -2.11 -2.81
C LEU A 38 -4.38 -2.90 -3.53
N GLU A 39 -5.36 -3.37 -2.78
CA GLU A 39 -6.61 -3.93 -3.27
C GLU A 39 -7.71 -2.89 -3.07
N LEU A 40 -8.03 -2.14 -4.14
CA LEU A 40 -8.93 -0.99 -4.13
C LEU A 40 -10.32 -1.36 -4.64
N THR A 41 -11.37 -0.82 -4.02
CA THR A 41 -12.75 -0.92 -4.51
C THR A 41 -12.87 -0.28 -5.89
N THR A 42 -13.45 -1.00 -6.84
CA THR A 42 -13.71 -0.47 -8.18
C THR A 42 -14.93 0.46 -8.16
N LYS A 43 -14.84 1.54 -8.93
CA LYS A 43 -15.90 2.54 -9.08
C LYS A 43 -16.99 2.13 -10.08
N LYS A 44 -17.25 0.82 -10.27
CA LYS A 44 -18.21 0.34 -11.28
C LYS A 44 -19.64 0.44 -10.74
N ILE A 45 -20.32 1.53 -11.06
CA ILE A 45 -21.77 1.64 -10.96
C ILE A 45 -22.36 0.85 -12.13
N ASN A 46 -22.50 -0.46 -11.98
CA ASN A 46 -23.32 -1.27 -12.88
C ASN A 46 -24.64 -1.56 -12.16
N ASN A 47 -25.73 -1.03 -12.72
CA ASN A 47 -27.06 -0.86 -12.13
C ASN A 47 -27.79 -2.11 -11.59
N PHE A 48 -27.22 -3.31 -11.48
CA PHE A 48 -28.04 -4.49 -11.14
C PHE A 48 -27.43 -5.60 -10.27
N LYS A 49 -26.28 -5.42 -9.62
CA LYS A 49 -25.81 -6.32 -8.54
C LYS A 49 -24.65 -5.68 -7.77
N CYS A 50 -24.79 -5.57 -6.45
CA CYS A 50 -23.67 -5.22 -5.56
C CYS A 50 -22.67 -6.38 -5.54
N GLN A 51 -21.79 -6.47 -6.54
CA GLN A 51 -20.56 -7.25 -6.42
C GLN A 51 -19.46 -6.31 -5.94
N ASP A 52 -18.85 -6.64 -4.81
CA ASP A 52 -17.64 -5.98 -4.32
C ASP A 52 -16.47 -6.30 -5.25
N ASN A 53 -16.40 -5.58 -6.37
CA ASN A 53 -15.31 -5.72 -7.32
C ASN A 53 -14.12 -4.91 -6.81
N SER A 54 -12.97 -5.56 -6.62
CA SER A 54 -11.71 -4.92 -6.26
C SER A 54 -10.68 -5.03 -7.40
N THR A 55 -9.84 -4.00 -7.55
CA THR A 55 -8.65 -4.03 -8.42
C THR A 55 -7.39 -4.07 -7.57
N ARG A 56 -6.42 -4.88 -8.00
CA ARG A 56 -5.09 -4.93 -7.39
C ARG A 56 -4.13 -4.06 -8.17
N GLU A 57 -3.56 -3.06 -7.49
CA GLU A 57 -2.69 -2.06 -8.08
C GLU A 57 -1.37 -1.99 -7.30
N LEU A 58 -0.25 -1.85 -8.03
CA LEU A 58 1.08 -1.70 -7.46
C LEU A 58 1.52 -0.24 -7.56
N TYR A 59 1.96 0.31 -6.43
CA TYR A 59 2.43 1.68 -6.29
C TYR A 59 3.90 1.69 -5.91
N SER A 60 4.71 2.43 -6.66
CA SER A 60 6.06 2.78 -6.22
C SER A 60 5.99 3.73 -5.02
N THR A 61 7.01 3.71 -4.16
CA THR A 61 7.17 4.64 -3.03
C THR A 61 6.99 6.11 -3.39
N LYS A 62 7.32 6.50 -4.63
CA LYS A 62 7.13 7.87 -5.15
C LYS A 62 5.68 8.35 -5.20
N TYR A 63 4.71 7.43 -5.21
CA TYR A 63 3.28 7.73 -5.32
C TYR A 63 2.51 7.50 -4.02
N LEU A 64 3.20 7.21 -2.91
CA LEU A 64 2.54 6.92 -1.64
C LEU A 64 1.90 8.14 -0.98
N ASN A 65 2.29 9.35 -1.39
CA ASN A 65 1.61 10.59 -1.00
C ASN A 65 0.15 10.67 -1.50
N LYS A 66 -0.24 9.79 -2.43
CA LYS A 66 -1.62 9.67 -2.93
C LYS A 66 -2.46 8.69 -2.10
N ILE A 67 -1.90 8.09 -1.04
CA ILE A 67 -2.53 7.04 -0.25
C ILE A 67 -2.62 7.49 1.20
N TYR A 68 -3.84 7.52 1.74
CA TYR A 68 -4.14 7.82 3.12
C TYR A 68 -4.43 6.53 3.90
N PRO A 69 -4.03 6.40 5.17
CA PRO A 69 -3.33 7.40 5.99
C PRO A 69 -1.85 7.59 5.62
N PRO A 70 -1.26 8.79 5.83
CA PRO A 70 0.13 9.10 5.48
C PRO A 70 1.17 8.29 6.28
N LEU A 71 0.76 7.63 7.37
CA LEU A 71 1.59 6.69 8.12
C LEU A 71 2.09 5.53 7.24
N LEU A 72 1.34 5.13 6.21
CA LEU A 72 1.81 4.15 5.23
C LEU A 72 2.95 4.69 4.37
N HIS A 73 2.90 5.96 4.01
CA HIS A 73 3.98 6.64 3.30
C HIS A 73 5.23 6.73 4.18
N GLU A 74 5.11 7.09 5.45
CA GLU A 74 6.26 7.14 6.36
C GLU A 74 6.88 5.77 6.58
N ALA A 75 6.04 4.76 6.81
CA ALA A 75 6.50 3.41 7.05
C ALA A 75 7.21 2.83 5.82
N ALA A 76 6.71 3.09 4.60
CA ALA A 76 7.39 2.73 3.36
C ALA A 76 8.68 3.51 3.08
N LYS A 77 8.76 4.77 3.51
CA LYS A 77 9.98 5.58 3.40
C LYS A 77 11.07 5.02 4.31
N ILE A 78 10.73 4.72 5.56
CA ILE A 78 11.62 4.05 6.52
C ILE A 78 12.12 2.72 5.93
N LEU A 79 11.24 1.94 5.28
CA LEU A 79 11.60 0.70 4.60
C LEU A 79 12.68 0.90 3.53
N GLY A 80 12.61 1.98 2.75
CA GLY A 80 13.63 2.29 1.74
C GLY A 80 14.96 2.74 2.32
N THR A 81 14.93 3.47 3.44
CA THR A 81 16.16 3.94 4.12
C THR A 81 16.91 2.78 4.79
N VAL A 82 16.19 1.89 5.48
CA VAL A 82 16.80 0.74 6.18
C VAL A 82 17.52 -0.20 5.21
N LEU A 83 16.99 -0.39 3.99
CA LEU A 83 17.59 -1.27 2.99
C LEU A 83 18.93 -0.72 2.45
N LEU A 84 19.01 0.60 2.23
CA LEU A 84 20.21 1.30 1.75
C LEU A 84 21.33 1.34 2.80
N GLU A 85 20.98 1.35 4.09
CA GLU A 85 21.97 1.32 5.17
C GLU A 85 22.55 -0.09 5.39
N THR A 86 21.78 -1.15 5.14
CA THR A 86 22.27 -2.53 5.26
C THR A 86 23.07 -3.05 4.06
N THR A 87 23.13 -2.29 2.95
CA THR A 87 23.93 -2.65 1.76
C THR A 87 25.22 -1.84 1.63
N ARG A 88 25.56 -1.02 2.64
CA ARG A 88 26.90 -0.44 2.84
C ARG A 88 27.72 -1.29 3.80
#